data_AF-A0A5C8BP02-F1
#
_entry.id   AF-A0A5C8BP02-F1
#
_cell.length_a   1.000
_cell.length_b   1.000
_cell.length_c   1.000
_cell.angle_alpha   90.00
_cell.angle_beta   90.00
_cell.angle_gamma   90.00
#
_symmetry.space_group_name_H-M   'P 1'
#
loop_
_entity.id
_entity.type
_entity.pdbx_description
1 polymer ?
#
loop_
_entity_poly.entity_id
_entity_poly.type
_entity_poly.pdbx_seq_one_letter_code
_entity_poly.pdbx_strand_id
1 'polypeptide(L)'
;MVIQIDSKVDYMFDKLFKRYKKYIVGKKEYCEMVGISEKTLERRIEAGNNIAIYRVDEKTGKLTWNLFDLAVYLVENDLGKEYISDIIEDELHDRF
;
A
#
# COMPACT_ATOMS: atom_id res chain seq x y z
N MET A 1 2.84 22.65 9.08
CA MET A 1 2.58 22.29 7.67
C MET A 1 1.62 21.11 7.69
N VAL A 2 0.35 21.31 7.36
CA VAL A 2 -0.65 20.22 7.34
C VAL A 2 -0.57 19.59 5.96
N ILE A 3 0.12 18.45 5.84
CA ILE A 3 0.11 17.68 4.59
C ILE A 3 -1.31 17.12 4.46
N GLN A 4 -2.04 17.59 3.45
CA GLN A 4 -3.37 17.09 3.12
C GLN A 4 -3.28 15.60 2.78
N ILE A 5 -4.32 14.83 3.10
CA ILE A 5 -4.36 13.37 2.90
C ILE A 5 -4.00 13.02 1.44
N ASP A 6 -4.50 13.81 0.49
CA ASP A 6 -4.23 13.65 -0.94
C ASP A 6 -2.72 13.65 -1.25
N SER A 7 -1.95 14.58 -0.66
CA SER A 7 -0.49 14.64 -0.88
C SER A 7 0.26 13.44 -0.30
N LYS A 8 -0.26 12.82 0.78
CA LYS A 8 0.32 11.59 1.34
C LYS A 8 0.00 10.38 0.47
N VAL A 9 -1.20 10.32 -0.08
CA VAL A 9 -1.63 9.25 -1.00
C VAL A 9 -0.80 9.30 -2.28
N ASP A 10 -0.61 10.49 -2.87
CA ASP A 10 0.21 10.67 -4.06
C ASP A 10 1.66 10.22 -3.82
N TYR A 11 2.26 10.68 -2.72
CA TYR A 11 3.62 10.27 -2.35
C TYR A 11 3.74 8.74 -2.14
N MET A 12 2.77 8.15 -1.44
CA MET A 12 2.74 6.70 -1.22
C MET A 12 2.59 5.95 -2.53
N PHE A 13 1.69 6.39 -3.40
CA PHE A 13 1.47 5.80 -4.71
C PHE A 13 2.75 5.84 -5.56
N ASP A 14 3.43 6.98 -5.62
CA ASP A 14 4.67 7.14 -6.38
C ASP A 14 5.79 6.22 -5.86
N LYS A 15 5.96 6.11 -4.53
CA LYS A 15 6.94 5.19 -3.93
C LYS A 15 6.62 3.74 -4.25
N LEU A 16 5.37 3.32 -4.08
CA LEU A 16 4.92 1.97 -4.41
C LEU A 16 5.09 1.68 -5.91
N PHE A 17 4.73 2.62 -6.77
CA PHE A 17 4.86 2.45 -8.22
C PHE A 17 6.32 2.40 -8.64
N LYS A 18 7.19 3.20 -8.03
CA LYS A 18 8.64 3.17 -8.28
C LYS A 18 9.24 1.81 -7.90
N ARG A 19 8.77 1.17 -6.83
CA ARG A 19 9.25 -0.14 -6.35
C ARG A 19 8.70 -1.31 -7.16
N TYR A 20 7.40 -1.36 -7.40
CA TYR A 20 6.73 -2.53 -7.99
C TYR A 20 6.51 -2.41 -9.52
N LYS A 21 6.63 -1.20 -10.09
CA LYS A 21 6.52 -0.91 -11.53
C LYS A 21 5.22 -1.42 -12.17
N LYS A 22 4.13 -1.44 -11.42
CA LYS A 22 2.82 -1.92 -11.89
C LYS A 22 1.66 -1.34 -11.08
N TYR A 23 0.49 -1.27 -11.70
CA TYR A 23 -0.73 -0.72 -11.10
C TYR A 23 -1.62 -1.77 -10.43
N ILE A 24 -1.39 -3.05 -10.71
CA ILE A 24 -2.16 -4.16 -10.16
C ILE A 24 -1.18 -5.12 -9.48
N VAL A 25 -1.47 -5.45 -8.22
CA VAL A 25 -0.64 -6.34 -7.42
C VAL A 25 -1.41 -7.56 -6.95
N GLY A 26 -0.69 -8.66 -6.74
CA GLY A 26 -1.25 -9.90 -6.24
C GLY A 26 -1.16 -10.00 -4.71
N LYS A 27 -1.74 -11.08 -4.18
CA LYS A 27 -1.75 -11.42 -2.74
C LYS A 27 -0.40 -11.26 -2.05
N LYS A 28 0.67 -11.80 -2.64
CA LYS A 28 2.02 -11.78 -2.04
C LYS A 28 2.52 -10.35 -1.83
N GLU A 29 2.34 -9.49 -2.83
CA GLU A 29 2.83 -8.12 -2.80
C GLU A 29 1.98 -7.23 -1.91
N TYR A 30 0.66 -7.45 -1.89
CA TYR A 30 -0.22 -6.86 -0.88
C TYR A 30 0.32 -7.14 0.53
N CYS A 31 0.64 -8.40 0.82
CA CYS A 31 1.15 -8.82 2.12
C CYS A 31 2.47 -8.14 2.48
N GLU A 32 3.38 -8.02 1.50
CA GLU A 32 4.65 -7.30 1.65
C GLU A 32 4.45 -5.80 1.90
N MET A 33 3.52 -5.16 1.19
CA MET A 33 3.22 -3.73 1.36
C MET A 33 2.58 -3.43 2.72
N VAL A 34 1.67 -4.29 3.17
CA VAL A 34 0.91 -4.11 4.41
C VAL A 34 1.67 -4.63 5.64
N GLY A 35 2.73 -5.42 5.45
CA GLY A 35 3.52 -5.99 6.54
C GLY A 35 2.80 -7.12 7.28
N ILE A 36 2.01 -7.94 6.58
CA ILE A 36 1.26 -9.06 7.18
C ILE A 36 1.52 -10.38 6.46
N SER A 37 1.35 -11.50 7.16
CA SER A 37 1.41 -12.82 6.54
C SER A 37 0.18 -13.09 5.65
N GLU A 38 0.33 -13.98 4.67
CA GLU A 38 -0.78 -14.45 3.84
C GLU A 38 -1.92 -15.08 4.66
N LYS A 39 -1.57 -15.80 5.73
CA LYS A 39 -2.55 -16.40 6.65
C LYS A 39 -3.34 -15.33 7.42
N THR A 40 -2.69 -14.22 7.78
CA THR A 40 -3.35 -13.08 8.40
C THR A 40 -4.31 -12.41 7.40
N LEU A 41 -3.89 -12.27 6.14
CA LEU A 41 -4.74 -11.74 5.08
C LEU A 41 -5.99 -12.60 4.88
N GLU A 42 -5.84 -13.92 4.76
CA GLU A 42 -6.98 -14.85 4.61
C GLU A 42 -8.00 -14.70 5.75
N ARG A 43 -7.53 -14.68 7.00
CA ARG A 43 -8.39 -14.46 8.17
C ARG A 43 -9.14 -13.13 8.12
N ARG A 44 -8.47 -12.07 7.67
CA ARG A 44 -9.12 -10.76 7.52
C ARG A 44 -10.19 -10.79 6.43
N ILE A 45 -9.92 -11.49 5.32
CA ILE A 45 -10.89 -11.66 4.21
C ILE A 45 -12.12 -12.40 4.71
N GLU A 46 -11.94 -13.52 5.41
CA GLU A 46 -13.04 -14.29 6.01
C GLU A 46 -13.85 -13.48 7.03
N ALA A 47 -13.16 -12.65 7.83
CA ALA A 47 -13.80 -11.76 8.80
C ALA A 47 -14.42 -10.50 8.16
N GLY A 48 -14.19 -10.25 6.87
CA GLY A 48 -14.68 -9.07 6.16
C GLY A 48 -14.13 -7.72 6.67
N ASN A 49 -12.97 -7.71 7.32
CA ASN A 49 -12.50 -6.55 8.08
C ASN A 49 -11.05 -6.16 7.79
N ASN A 50 -10.80 -4.85 7.70
CA ASN A 50 -9.46 -4.22 7.66
C ASN A 50 -8.55 -4.72 6.52
N ILE A 51 -9.01 -4.52 5.28
CA ILE A 51 -8.31 -4.91 4.05
C ILE A 51 -8.59 -3.83 3.00
N ALA A 52 -7.60 -3.53 2.16
CA ALA A 52 -7.85 -2.71 0.98
C ALA A 52 -8.80 -3.42 0.01
N ILE A 53 -9.50 -2.62 -0.80
CA ILE A 53 -10.43 -3.10 -1.82
C ILE A 53 -9.70 -4.02 -2.80
N TYR A 54 -10.25 -5.22 -3.03
CA TYR A 54 -9.71 -6.21 -3.95
C TYR A 54 -10.72 -6.65 -5.00
N ARG A 55 -10.22 -7.26 -6.06
CA ARG A 55 -11.00 -7.90 -7.12
C ARG A 55 -10.51 -9.33 -7.34
N VAL A 56 -11.41 -10.20 -7.75
CA VAL A 56 -11.06 -11.54 -8.22
C VAL A 56 -10.78 -11.44 -9.72
N ASP A 57 -9.58 -11.81 -10.14
CA ASP A 57 -9.24 -11.93 -11.55
C ASP A 57 -10.05 -13.10 -12.15
N GLU A 58 -10.95 -12.81 -13.07
CA GLU A 58 -11.90 -13.79 -13.62
C GLU A 58 -11.22 -14.94 -14.38
N LYS A 59 -10.00 -14.71 -14.90
CA LYS A 59 -9.26 -15.70 -15.69
C LYS A 59 -8.50 -16.70 -14.81
N THR A 60 -7.98 -16.22 -13.68
CA THR A 60 -7.07 -16.99 -12.82
C THR A 60 -7.67 -17.34 -11.47
N GLY A 61 -8.80 -16.72 -11.09
CA GLY A 61 -9.41 -16.84 -9.77
C GLY A 61 -8.61 -16.19 -8.66
N LYS A 62 -7.53 -15.45 -8.98
CA LYS A 62 -6.62 -14.87 -8.00
C LYS A 62 -7.10 -13.51 -7.52
N LEU A 63 -6.83 -13.21 -6.25
CA LEU A 63 -7.09 -11.90 -5.67
C LEU A 63 -6.07 -10.87 -6.17
N THR A 64 -6.57 -9.70 -6.56
CA THR A 64 -5.79 -8.59 -7.07
C THR A 64 -6.23 -7.28 -6.43
N TRP A 65 -5.28 -6.36 -6.26
CA TRP A 65 -5.51 -5.03 -5.71
C TRP A 65 -5.01 -3.96 -6.68
N ASN A 66 -5.74 -2.85 -6.74
CA ASN A 66 -5.24 -1.64 -7.40
C ASN A 66 -4.22 -0.94 -6.49
N LEU A 67 -3.12 -0.48 -7.08
CA LEU A 67 -2.05 0.19 -6.35
C LEU A 67 -2.50 1.50 -5.68
N PHE A 68 -3.41 2.24 -6.32
CA PHE A 68 -3.97 3.48 -5.77
C PHE A 68 -4.85 3.18 -4.55
N ASP A 69 -5.74 2.20 -4.64
CA ASP A 69 -6.58 1.78 -3.51
C ASP A 69 -5.73 1.30 -2.32
N LEU A 70 -4.59 0.65 -2.62
CA LEU A 70 -3.60 0.27 -1.60
C LEU A 70 -2.90 1.47 -0.97
N ALA A 71 -2.50 2.46 -1.77
CA ALA A 71 -1.90 3.68 -1.25
C ALA A 71 -2.84 4.41 -0.29
N VAL A 72 -4.12 4.54 -0.67
CA VAL A 72 -5.17 5.10 0.20
C VAL A 72 -5.27 4.29 1.50
N TYR A 73 -5.42 2.96 1.39
CA TYR A 73 -5.54 2.09 2.56
C TYR A 73 -4.35 2.21 3.52
N LEU A 74 -3.12 2.24 3.00
CA LEU A 74 -1.90 2.35 3.80
C LEU A 74 -1.80 3.69 4.52
N VAL A 75 -2.21 4.79 3.87
CA VAL A 75 -2.22 6.13 4.46
C VAL A 75 -3.29 6.27 5.52
N GLU A 76 -4.52 5.80 5.24
CA GLU A 76 -5.65 5.89 6.17
C GLU A 76 -5.45 5.03 7.43
N ASN A 77 -4.78 3.89 7.30
CA ASN A 77 -4.53 2.98 8.42
C ASN A 77 -3.15 3.17 9.05
N ASP A 78 -2.37 4.17 8.62
CA ASP A 78 -1.04 4.47 9.14
C ASP A 78 -0.08 3.25 9.08
N LEU A 79 -0.27 2.40 8.06
CA LEU A 79 0.47 1.16 7.80
C LEU A 79 1.65 1.40 6.86
N GLY A 80 1.67 2.52 6.14
CA GLY A 80 2.76 2.90 5.23
C GLY A 80 4.01 3.46 5.92
N LYS A 81 4.16 3.36 7.24
CA LYS A 81 5.26 4.02 7.99
C LYS A 81 6.66 3.63 7.52
N GLU A 82 6.86 2.38 7.13
CA GLU A 82 8.14 1.89 6.60
C GLU A 82 8.45 2.40 5.17
N TYR A 83 7.43 2.86 4.43
CA TYR A 83 7.58 3.56 3.15
C TYR A 83 7.71 5.08 3.33
N ILE A 84 7.32 5.57 4.51
CA ILE A 84 7.32 6.97 4.93
C ILE A 84 8.58 7.33 5.72
N SER A 85 9.36 6.35 6.22
CA SER A 85 10.63 6.64 6.91
C SER A 85 11.65 7.36 6.00
N ASP A 86 11.54 7.22 4.69
CA ASP A 86 12.32 7.97 3.71
C ASP A 86 11.93 9.47 3.61
N ILE A 87 10.77 9.89 4.16
CA ILE A 87 10.35 11.31 4.15
C ILE A 87 11.36 12.19 4.93
N ILE A 88 12.04 11.62 5.91
CA ILE A 88 12.94 12.38 6.78
C ILE A 88 14.38 12.39 6.25
N GLU A 89 14.85 11.35 5.57
CA GLU A 89 16.24 11.29 5.05
C GLU A 89 16.42 12.08 3.75
N ASP A 90 15.45 12.10 2.83
CA ASP A 90 15.55 12.87 1.58
C ASP A 90 15.39 14.40 1.82
N GLU A 91 14.60 14.85 2.80
CA GLU A 91 14.50 16.28 3.16
C GLU A 91 15.71 16.81 3.97
N LEU A 92 16.48 15.93 4.62
CA LEU A 92 17.69 16.31 5.34
C LEU A 92 18.91 16.44 4.41
N HIS A 93 18.91 15.78 3.25
CA HIS A 93 20.07 15.76 2.36
C HIS A 93 20.17 16.97 1.43
N ASP A 94 19.08 17.70 1.17
CA ASP A 94 19.06 18.95 0.40
C ASP A 94 19.30 20.22 1.26
N ARG A 95 19.52 20.04 2.58
CA ARG A 95 19.68 21.13 3.55
C ARG A 95 21.10 21.28 4.12
N PHE A 96 22.07 20.49 3.65
CA PHE A 96 23.49 20.61 4.00
C PHE A 96 24.39 20.67 2.77
#